data_AF-A0A9Q3ESL4-F1
#
_entry.id   AF-A0A9Q3ESL4-F1
#
_cell.length_a   1.000
_cell.length_b   1.000
_cell.length_c   1.000
_cell.angle_alpha   90.00
_cell.angle_beta   90.00
_cell.angle_gamma   90.00
#
_symmetry.space_group_name_H-M   'P 1'
#
loop_
_entity.id
_entity.type
_entity.pdbx_description
1 polymer ?
#
loop_
_entity_poly.entity_id
_entity_poly.type
_entity_poly.pdbx_seq_one_letter_code
_entity_poly.pdbx_strand_id
1 'polypeptide(L)'
;MEFLCLVWALETLHYYLDGKVFDVITDCNAVKSLLDMKTPNRHMLRSQIAIQEYRRNMTIVHKSGNIHKNADDLSRWALANTPKNPAWVPQE
;
A
#
# COMPACT_ATOMS: atom_id res chain seq x y z
N MET A 1 1.94 -0.50 8.98
CA MET A 1 0.76 -1.23 8.49
C MET A 1 0.33 -0.67 7.14
N GLU A 2 -0.07 0.61 7.07
CA GLU A 2 -0.46 1.31 5.82
C GLU A 2 0.56 1.19 4.67
N PHE A 3 1.82 1.53 4.92
CA PHE A 3 2.85 1.45 3.87
C PHE A 3 3.08 0.01 3.37
N LEU A 4 3.01 -0.97 4.28
CA LEU A 4 3.16 -2.38 3.91
C LEU A 4 1.97 -2.84 3.05
N CYS A 5 0.77 -2.36 3.35
CA CYS A 5 -0.42 -2.62 2.53
C CYS A 5 -0.25 -2.04 1.12
N LEU A 6 0.32 -0.83 1.00
CA LEU A 6 0.66 -0.25 -0.30
C LEU A 6 1.66 -1.12 -1.08
N VAL A 7 2.79 -1.51 -0.46
CA VAL A 7 3.79 -2.37 -1.11
C VAL A 7 3.17 -3.67 -1.59
N TRP A 8 2.41 -4.34 -0.70
CA TRP A 8 1.71 -5.58 -1.05
C TRP A 8 0.73 -5.41 -2.21
N ALA A 9 -0.03 -4.31 -2.24
CA ALA A 9 -0.96 -4.03 -3.33
C ALA A 9 -0.24 -3.81 -4.66
N LEU A 10 0.89 -3.08 -4.65
CA LEU A 10 1.71 -2.86 -5.84
C LEU A 10 2.33 -4.15 -6.37
N GLU A 11 2.84 -5.01 -5.48
CA GLU A 11 3.39 -6.33 -5.85
C GLU A 11 2.30 -7.25 -6.41
N THR A 12 1.14 -7.30 -5.75
CA THR A 12 0.00 -8.15 -6.15
C THR A 12 -0.55 -7.74 -7.50
N LEU A 13 -0.59 -6.43 -7.78
CA LEU A 13 -1.14 -5.88 -9.01
C LEU A 13 -0.06 -5.57 -10.07
N HIS A 14 1.20 -5.99 -9.87
CA HIS A 14 2.33 -5.65 -10.72
C HIS A 14 2.03 -5.80 -12.22
N TYR A 15 1.48 -6.94 -12.63
CA TYR A 15 1.13 -7.22 -14.04
C TYR A 15 0.12 -6.24 -14.67
N TYR A 16 -0.69 -5.57 -13.85
CA TYR A 16 -1.66 -4.56 -14.30
C TYR A 16 -1.09 -3.14 -14.26
N LEU A 17 -0.10 -2.90 -13.40
CA LEU A 17 0.45 -1.58 -13.13
C LEU A 17 1.70 -1.29 -13.97
N ASP A 18 2.41 -2.32 -14.41
CA ASP A 18 3.63 -2.15 -15.21
C ASP A 18 3.37 -1.34 -16.49
N GLY A 19 4.19 -0.31 -16.69
CA GLY A 19 4.08 0.66 -17.79
C GLY A 19 2.83 1.56 -17.78
N LYS A 20 1.95 1.49 -16.77
CA LYS A 20 0.73 2.30 -16.68
C LYS A 20 0.90 3.48 -15.73
N VAL A 21 0.19 4.57 -16.04
CA VAL A 21 -0.01 5.70 -15.12
C VAL A 21 -1.25 5.43 -14.29
N PHE A 22 -1.12 5.52 -12.97
CA PHE A 22 -2.21 5.19 -12.05
C PHE A 22 -2.17 6.02 -10.78
N ASP A 23 -3.33 6.08 -10.12
CA ASP A 23 -3.51 6.79 -8.86
C ASP A 23 -3.65 5.80 -7.71
N VAL A 24 -2.90 6.04 -6.64
CA VAL A 24 -3.07 5.36 -5.35
C VAL A 24 -3.87 6.27 -4.44
N ILE A 25 -5.07 5.84 -4.09
CA ILE A 25 -5.93 6.56 -3.15
C ILE A 25 -5.72 5.96 -1.76
N THR A 26 -5.36 6.79 -0.78
CA THR A 26 -5.15 6.37 0.62
C THR A 26 -5.66 7.44 1.58
N ASP A 27 -6.17 7.04 2.74
CA ASP A 27 -6.49 7.96 3.83
C ASP A 27 -5.29 8.23 4.75
N CYS A 28 -4.12 7.67 4.43
CA CYS A 28 -2.90 7.86 5.20
C CYS A 28 -2.02 8.99 4.62
N ASN A 29 -2.07 10.17 5.23
CA ASN A 29 -1.18 11.29 4.86
C ASN A 29 0.31 10.97 5.08
N ALA A 30 0.64 10.07 6.00
CA ALA A 30 2.03 9.70 6.26
C ALA A 30 2.69 9.01 5.05
N VAL A 31 1.93 8.28 4.23
CA VAL A 31 2.44 7.66 3.00
C VAL A 31 2.85 8.74 2.00
N LYS A 32 2.03 9.78 1.82
CA LYS A 32 2.37 10.93 0.98
C LYS A 32 3.62 11.63 1.50
N SER A 33 3.65 11.97 2.80
CA SER A 33 4.80 12.64 3.41
C SER A 33 6.09 11.82 3.35
N LEU A 34 5.99 10.49 3.46
CA LEU A 34 7.13 9.59 3.35
C LEU A 34 7.79 9.67 1.98
N LEU A 35 7.02 9.80 0.90
CA LEU A 35 7.57 9.83 -0.47
C LEU A 35 8.17 11.17 -0.88
N ASP A 36 7.72 12.25 -0.26
CA ASP A 36 8.25 13.59 -0.52
C ASP A 36 9.44 13.94 0.42
N MET A 37 9.81 13.02 1.31
CA MET A 37 10.83 13.25 2.32
C MET A 37 12.25 13.22 1.72
N LYS A 38 12.98 14.34 1.87
CA LYS A 38 14.35 14.49 1.37
C LYS A 38 15.41 13.73 2.18
N THR A 39 15.19 13.56 3.48
CA THR A 39 16.14 12.92 4.41
C THR A 39 15.43 11.81 5.19
N PRO A 40 15.13 10.68 4.55
CA PRO A 40 14.52 9.54 5.23
C PRO A 40 15.52 8.83 6.14
N ASN A 41 15.05 8.33 7.28
CA ASN A 41 15.85 7.40 8.09
C ASN A 41 15.97 6.03 7.38
N ARG A 42 16.79 5.12 7.92
CA ARG A 42 17.05 3.81 7.29
C ARG A 42 15.79 3.01 6.96
N HIS A 43 14.79 3.01 7.84
CA HIS A 43 13.54 2.27 7.61
C HIS A 43 12.70 2.91 6.52
N MET A 44 12.62 4.24 6.53
CA MET A 44 11.89 5.03 5.54
C MET A 44 12.53 4.94 4.14
N LEU A 45 13.87 4.92 4.08
CA LEU A 45 14.60 4.76 2.83
C LEU A 45 14.32 3.40 2.19
N ARG A 46 14.33 2.32 3.00
CA ARG A 46 13.97 0.97 2.51
C ARG A 46 12.56 0.94 1.93
N SER A 47 11.62 1.59 2.61
CA SER A 47 10.25 1.75 2.12
C SER A 47 10.20 2.50 0.78
N GLN A 48 10.89 3.64 0.65
CA GLN A 48 10.93 4.38 -0.62
C GLN A 48 11.50 3.55 -1.78
N ILE A 49 12.58 2.80 -1.53
CA ILE A 49 13.22 1.94 -2.53
C ILE A 49 12.24 0.86 -3.00
N ALA A 50 11.47 0.26 -2.10
CA ALA A 50 10.53 -0.83 -2.42
C ALA A 50 9.46 -0.43 -3.45
N ILE A 51 9.14 0.85 -3.58
CA ILE A 51 8.12 1.34 -4.53
C ILE A 51 8.71 2.26 -5.61
N GLN A 52 10.04 2.35 -5.68
CA GLN A 52 10.73 3.28 -6.57
C GLN A 52 10.42 3.00 -8.05
N GLU A 53 10.24 1.73 -8.41
CA GLU A 53 9.87 1.29 -9.76
C GLU A 53 8.60 1.98 -10.27
N TYR A 54 7.58 2.07 -9.41
CA TYR A 54 6.29 2.67 -9.76
C TYR A 54 6.26 4.19 -9.61
N ARG A 55 7.23 4.78 -8.90
CA ARG A 55 7.19 6.18 -8.45
C ARG A 55 7.00 7.20 -9.58
N ARG A 56 7.49 6.89 -10.77
CA ARG A 56 7.40 7.76 -11.96
C ARG A 56 5.97 7.83 -12.52
N ASN A 57 5.22 6.74 -12.45
CA ASN A 57 3.89 6.63 -13.06
C ASN A 57 2.76 6.61 -12.02
N MET A 58 3.11 6.58 -10.73
CA MET A 58 2.18 6.55 -9.62
C MET A 58 1.98 7.94 -9.01
N THR A 59 0.71 8.34 -8.86
CA THR A 59 0.31 9.55 -8.12
C THR A 59 -0.42 9.17 -6.83
N ILE A 60 0.01 9.70 -5.68
CA ILE A 60 -0.67 9.45 -4.41
C ILE A 60 -1.69 10.54 -4.11
N VAL A 61 -2.95 10.14 -3.99
CA VAL A 61 -4.08 11.01 -3.68
C VAL A 61 -4.59 10.69 -2.29
N HIS A 62 -4.59 11.69 -1.41
CA HIS A 62 -5.19 11.54 -0.09
C HIS A 62 -6.71 11.69 -0.17
N LYS A 63 -7.44 10.75 0.44
CA LYS A 63 -8.90 10.79 0.58
C LYS A 63 -9.28 10.48 2.03
N SER A 64 -10.05 11.36 2.67
CA SER A 64 -10.43 11.19 4.09
C SER A 64 -11.10 9.83 4.37
N GLY A 65 -10.75 9.20 5.48
CA GLY A 65 -11.28 7.87 5.87
C GLY A 65 -12.81 7.80 5.89
N ASN A 66 -13.49 8.88 6.29
CA ASN A 66 -14.96 8.95 6.32
C ASN A 66 -15.62 8.70 4.94
N ILE A 67 -14.91 9.03 3.86
CA ILE A 67 -15.36 8.82 2.47
C ILE A 67 -14.60 7.66 1.78
N HIS A 68 -13.69 7.00 2.48
CA HIS A 68 -12.88 5.86 2.04
C HIS A 68 -13.43 4.53 2.56
N LYS A 69 -14.76 4.40 2.69
CA LYS A 69 -15.41 3.25 3.32
C LYS A 69 -15.12 1.92 2.61
N ASN A 70 -14.97 1.94 1.29
CA ASN A 70 -14.70 0.74 0.51
C ASN A 70 -13.42 0.00 0.93
N ALA A 71 -12.30 0.72 1.13
CA ALA A 71 -11.07 0.08 1.61
C ALA A 71 -11.04 -0.05 3.14
N ASP A 72 -11.65 0.90 3.87
CA ASP A 72 -11.69 0.88 5.34
C ASP A 72 -12.54 -0.29 5.88
N ASP A 73 -13.67 -0.59 5.25
CA ASP A 73 -14.51 -1.73 5.65
C ASP A 73 -13.77 -3.05 5.42
N LEU A 74 -13.08 -3.21 4.29
CA LEU A 74 -12.30 -4.42 3.98
C LEU A 74 -11.11 -4.60 4.93
N SER A 75 -10.45 -3.50 5.34
CA SER A 75 -9.31 -3.57 6.25
C SER A 75 -9.74 -3.88 7.69
N ARG A 76 -10.94 -3.46 8.10
CA ARG A 76 -11.52 -3.71 9.44
C ARG A 76 -12.14 -5.09 9.59
N TRP A 77 -12.57 -5.72 8.50
CA TRP A 77 -13.23 -7.03 8.49
C TRP A 77 -12.34 -8.14 7.94
N ALA A 78 -11.11 -8.25 8.47
CA ALA A 78 -10.20 -9.31 8.07
C ALA A 78 -10.76 -10.70 8.46
N LEU A 79 -10.71 -11.64 7.51
CA LEU A 79 -10.99 -13.04 7.79
C LEU A 79 -9.96 -13.59 8.79
N ALA A 80 -10.43 -14.40 9.74
CA ALA A 80 -9.53 -15.08 10.67
C ALA A 80 -8.48 -15.89 9.90
N ASN A 81 -7.21 -15.81 10.32
CA ASN A 81 -6.11 -16.56 9.70
C ASN A 81 -6.19 -18.05 10.08
N THR A 82 -7.17 -18.73 9.50
CA THR A 82 -7.47 -20.15 9.69
C THR A 82 -7.28 -20.91 8.37
N PRO A 83 -7.11 -22.24 8.36
CA PRO A 83 -6.96 -23.02 7.13
C PRO A 83 -8.11 -22.88 6.12
N LYS A 84 -9.25 -22.30 6.53
CA LYS A 84 -10.39 -21.98 5.66
C LYS A 84 -10.25 -20.64 4.94
N ASN A 85 -9.29 -19.80 5.33
CA ASN A 85 -8.99 -18.53 4.68
C ASN A 85 -8.17 -18.82 3.40
N PRO A 86 -8.61 -18.36 2.21
CA PRO A 86 -7.87 -18.58 0.96
C PRO A 86 -6.47 -17.94 0.96
N ALA A 87 -6.21 -16.96 1.83
CA ALA A 87 -4.91 -16.34 2.03
C ALA A 87 -4.12 -16.93 3.21
N TRP A 88 -4.50 -18.09 3.73
CA TRP A 88 -3.80 -18.74 4.85
C TRP A 88 -2.38 -19.14 4.45
N VAL A 89 -1.42 -18.79 5.30
CA VAL A 89 -0.02 -19.20 5.18
C VAL A 89 0.31 -20.08 6.40
N PRO A 90 0.80 -21.32 6.21
CA PRO A 90 1.26 -22.15 7.31
C PRO A 90 2.33 -21.43 8.12
N GLN A 91 2.21 -21.47 9.45
CA GLN A 91 3.30 -21.08 10.33
C GLN A 91 4.27 -22.26 10.42
N GLU A 92 5.51 -22.06 9.95
CA GLU A 92 6.62 -23.02 10.12
C GLU A 92 6.93 -23.27 11.60
#